data_AF-A0A6L6DYR1-F1
#
_entry.id   AF-A0A6L6DYR1-F1
#
_cell.length_a   1.000
_cell.length_b   1.000
_cell.length_c   1.000
_cell.angle_alpha   90.00
_cell.angle_beta   90.00
_cell.angle_gamma   90.00
#
_symmetry.space_group_name_H-M   'P 1'
#
loop_
_entity.id
_entity.type
_entity.pdbx_description
1 polymer ?
#
loop_
_entity_poly.entity_id
_entity_poly.type
_entity_poly.pdbx_seq_one_letter_code
_entity_poly.pdbx_strand_id
1 'polypeptide(L)'
;MIASTSTSIAWVILLISLAGWGAYAYFNIKAGKDEIGSEQTLAANRKPYYDDEVLEGSRLERVQVLGLLFLVIITIALPLYWVLEPGRQAGAQFGFEKRFTEWGATLFAPTAEGGYNCAGCHGGMKATGGVASYAVTDPKTGEVKAVSWKAPALNTVLYRFSDEEVRFILNYGRPFSPMSAWGTIGGGPMNDQSITTLINYLQKIQIPQDNCVETRGPYNPTCDDGQLPADKTNE
;
A
#
# COMPACT_ATOMS: atom_id res chain seq x y z
N MET A 1 -9.94 14.42 -7.33
CA MET A 1 -10.39 15.71 -6.76
C MET A 1 -9.85 15.93 -5.33
N ILE A 2 -9.87 14.94 -4.44
CA ILE A 2 -9.35 15.11 -3.05
C ILE A 2 -7.81 15.24 -3.02
N ALA A 3 -7.08 14.48 -3.85
CA ALA A 3 -5.61 14.52 -3.90
C ALA A 3 -5.03 15.90 -4.30
N SER A 4 -5.67 16.63 -5.22
CA SER A 4 -5.22 18.00 -5.56
C SER A 4 -5.52 18.97 -4.42
N THR A 5 -6.66 18.78 -3.72
CA THR A 5 -7.09 19.66 -2.62
C THR A 5 -6.15 19.54 -1.43
N SER A 6 -5.74 18.33 -1.05
CA SER A 6 -4.77 18.12 0.04
C SER A 6 -3.41 18.73 -0.28
N THR A 7 -2.93 18.59 -1.51
CA THR A 7 -1.65 19.19 -1.94
C THR A 7 -1.74 20.71 -1.95
N SER A 8 -2.85 21.29 -2.42
CA SER A 8 -3.07 22.75 -2.39
C SER A 8 -3.10 23.30 -0.96
N ILE A 9 -3.79 22.63 -0.03
CA ILE A 9 -3.82 23.02 1.39
C ILE A 9 -2.41 23.00 1.99
N ALA A 10 -1.63 21.94 1.71
CA ALA A 10 -0.25 21.83 2.18
C ALA A 10 0.63 22.99 1.67
N TRP A 11 0.50 23.37 0.40
CA TRP A 11 1.20 24.52 -0.16
C TRP A 11 0.81 25.83 0.50
N VAL A 12 -0.48 26.05 0.79
CA VAL A 12 -0.95 27.26 1.48
C VAL A 12 -0.34 27.34 2.89
N ILE A 13 -0.37 26.26 3.65
CA ILE A 13 0.21 26.20 5.00
C ILE A 13 1.72 26.46 4.95
N LEU A 14 2.43 25.88 3.98
CA LEU A 14 3.86 26.09 3.79
C LEU A 14 4.16 27.56 3.49
N LEU A 15 3.42 28.18 2.57
CA LEU A 15 3.63 29.58 2.21
C LEU A 15 3.36 30.52 3.38
N ILE A 16 2.31 30.28 4.15
CA ILE A 16 2.01 31.06 5.37
C ILE A 16 3.15 30.89 6.39
N SER A 17 3.63 29.66 6.60
CA SER A 17 4.73 29.38 7.54
C SER A 17 6.03 30.06 7.12
N LEU A 18 6.37 30.01 5.83
CA LEU A 18 7.56 30.69 5.28
C LEU A 18 7.43 32.21 5.36
N ALA A 19 6.25 32.77 5.08
CA ALA A 19 5.99 34.19 5.21
C ALA A 19 6.11 34.64 6.67
N GLY A 20 5.57 33.86 7.62
CA GLY A 20 5.70 34.12 9.05
C GLY A 20 7.15 34.09 9.52
N TRP A 21 7.93 33.09 9.10
CA TRP A 21 9.36 33.01 9.40
C TRP A 21 10.16 34.14 8.74
N GLY A 22 9.84 34.49 7.49
CA GLY A 22 10.48 35.59 6.78
C GLY A 22 10.22 36.94 7.46
N ALA A 23 8.97 37.19 7.89
CA ALA A 23 8.63 38.37 8.66
C ALA A 23 9.35 38.40 10.01
N TYR A 24 9.36 37.28 10.75
CA TYR A 24 10.10 37.14 12.01
C TYR A 24 11.59 37.42 11.82
N ALA A 25 12.22 36.82 10.82
CA ALA A 25 13.63 37.06 10.51
C ALA A 25 13.89 38.53 10.16
N TYR A 26 13.05 39.12 9.30
CA TYR A 26 13.16 40.53 8.91
C TYR A 26 13.07 41.47 10.12
N PHE A 27 12.07 41.29 10.99
CA PHE A 27 11.93 42.13 12.18
C PHE A 27 13.07 41.92 13.19
N ASN A 28 13.59 40.70 13.35
CA ASN A 28 14.74 40.46 14.21
C ASN A 28 16.03 41.09 13.66
N ILE A 29 16.26 40.99 12.35
CA ILE A 29 17.41 41.63 11.69
C ILE A 29 17.33 43.15 11.87
N LYS A 30 16.16 43.74 11.63
CA LYS A 30 15.93 45.18 11.81
C LYS A 30 16.05 45.65 13.27
N ALA A 31 15.80 44.76 14.23
CA ALA A 31 15.97 45.04 15.65
C ALA A 31 17.44 44.98 16.12
N GLY A 32 18.33 44.39 15.33
CA GLY A 32 19.78 44.48 15.53
C GLY A 32 20.30 45.89 15.22
N LYS A 33 21.25 46.39 16.02
CA LYS A 33 21.95 47.66 15.71
C LYS A 33 23.29 47.35 15.07
N ASP A 34 23.68 48.16 14.08
CA ASP A 34 24.93 47.99 13.31
C ASP A 34 26.20 48.40 14.10
N GLU A 35 26.04 48.99 15.28
CA GLU A 35 27.15 49.48 16.12
C GLU A 35 27.92 48.29 16.75
N ILE A 36 29.24 48.24 16.51
CA ILE A 36 30.17 47.26 17.13
C ILE A 36 30.17 47.48 18.66
N GLY A 37 29.83 46.46 19.45
CA GLY A 37 29.69 46.57 20.91
C GLY A 37 28.24 46.73 21.38
N SER A 38 27.27 46.91 20.47
CA SER A 38 25.85 47.03 20.82
C SER A 38 25.29 45.77 21.50
N GLU A 39 25.91 44.60 21.28
CA GLU A 39 25.60 43.36 21.97
C GLU A 39 25.72 43.48 23.49
N GLN A 40 26.55 44.39 24.01
CA GLN A 40 26.68 44.60 25.45
C GLN A 40 25.41 45.18 26.09
N THR A 41 24.62 45.93 25.33
CA THR A 41 23.37 46.56 25.80
C THR A 41 22.12 45.88 25.23
N LEU A 42 22.24 45.21 24.09
CA LEU A 42 21.13 44.54 23.41
C LEU A 42 20.95 43.09 23.87
N ALA A 43 22.01 42.40 24.28
CA ALA A 43 21.92 41.00 24.65
C ALA A 43 20.97 40.80 25.84
N ALA A 44 19.99 39.92 25.64
CA ALA A 44 18.90 39.69 26.59
C ALA A 44 19.40 39.22 27.98
N ASN A 45 20.56 38.58 28.05
CA ASN A 45 21.19 38.11 29.28
C ASN A 45 21.90 39.22 30.09
N ARG A 46 22.10 40.41 29.52
CA ARG A 46 22.74 41.55 30.19
C ARG A 46 21.75 42.62 30.65
N LYS A 47 20.50 42.52 30.24
CA LYS A 47 19.42 43.40 30.75
C LYS A 47 18.90 42.82 32.05
N PRO A 48 18.57 43.66 33.06
CA PRO A 48 17.81 43.20 34.22
C PRO A 48 16.57 42.46 33.72
N TYR A 49 16.36 41.26 34.24
CA TYR A 49 15.18 40.48 33.89
C TYR A 49 13.94 41.11 34.51
N TYR A 50 12.76 40.60 34.15
CA TYR A 50 11.52 41.05 34.78
C TYR A 50 11.57 40.86 36.30
N ASP A 51 10.94 41.78 37.03
CA ASP A 51 10.68 41.65 38.45
C ASP A 51 9.63 40.57 38.73
N ASP A 52 9.53 40.18 40.00
CA ASP A 52 8.71 39.05 40.43
C ASP A 52 7.23 39.28 40.09
N GLU A 53 6.74 40.50 40.29
CA GLU A 53 5.38 40.92 40.01
C GLU A 53 5.03 40.80 38.51
N VAL A 54 5.96 41.12 37.60
CA VAL A 54 5.72 40.93 36.16
C VAL A 54 5.84 39.46 35.77
N LEU A 55 6.76 38.71 36.39
CA LEU A 55 6.93 37.27 36.15
C LEU A 55 5.69 36.49 36.55
N GLU A 56 5.14 36.73 37.74
CA GLU A 56 3.96 36.05 38.27
C GLU A 56 2.64 36.62 37.75
N GLY A 57 2.64 37.87 37.26
CA GLY A 57 1.48 38.52 36.67
C GLY A 57 1.41 38.37 35.15
N SER A 58 1.64 39.49 34.45
CA SER A 58 1.35 39.60 33.01
C SER A 58 2.14 38.63 32.12
N ARG A 59 3.35 38.25 32.53
CA ARG A 59 4.14 37.28 31.77
C ARG A 59 3.59 35.88 31.92
N LEU A 60 3.31 35.44 33.15
CA LEU A 60 2.73 34.13 33.41
C LEU A 60 1.39 33.97 32.70
N GLU A 61 0.52 34.97 32.78
CA GLU A 61 -0.79 34.98 32.11
C GLU A 61 -0.65 34.80 30.59
N ARG A 62 0.28 35.52 29.93
CA ARG A 62 0.53 35.35 28.49
C ARG A 62 0.98 33.93 28.13
N VAL A 63 1.86 33.34 28.94
CA VAL A 63 2.35 31.97 28.70
C VAL A 63 1.24 30.94 28.95
N GLN A 64 0.43 31.13 30.00
CA GLN A 64 -0.72 30.28 30.29
C GLN A 64 -1.78 30.36 29.19
N VAL A 65 -2.05 31.54 28.64
CA VAL A 65 -2.95 31.71 27.48
C VAL A 65 -2.45 30.93 26.27
N LEU A 66 -1.13 30.94 26.00
CA LEU A 66 -0.55 30.10 24.96
C LEU A 66 -0.74 28.60 25.26
N GLY A 67 -0.53 28.19 26.51
CA GLY A 67 -0.79 26.81 26.94
C GLY A 67 -2.25 26.40 26.73
N LEU A 68 -3.21 27.25 27.13
CA LEU A 68 -4.64 27.04 26.92
C LEU A 68 -4.98 26.96 25.43
N LEU A 69 -4.39 27.82 24.61
CA LEU A 69 -4.56 27.80 23.16
C LEU A 69 -4.12 26.47 22.56
N PHE A 70 -2.93 25.96 22.92
CA PHE A 70 -2.47 24.65 22.44
C PHE A 70 -3.35 23.51 22.96
N LEU A 71 -3.83 23.60 24.20
CA LEU A 71 -4.77 22.63 24.75
C LEU A 71 -6.07 22.60 23.93
N VAL A 72 -6.67 23.77 23.64
CA VAL A 72 -7.86 23.88 22.79
C VAL A 72 -7.62 23.30 21.39
N ILE A 73 -6.47 23.59 20.77
CA ILE A 73 -6.10 23.03 19.47
C ILE A 73 -6.07 21.51 19.53
N ILE A 74 -5.39 20.92 20.50
CA ILE A 74 -5.26 19.47 20.63
C ILE A 74 -6.63 18.84 20.91
N THR A 75 -7.42 19.43 21.81
CA THR A 75 -8.77 18.96 22.16
C THR A 75 -9.72 18.96 20.98
N ILE A 76 -9.57 19.87 20.01
CA ILE A 76 -10.42 19.92 18.80
C ILE A 76 -9.82 19.07 17.67
N ALA A 77 -8.51 19.16 17.45
CA ALA A 77 -7.84 18.51 16.32
C ALA A 77 -7.86 16.98 16.42
N LEU A 78 -7.68 16.42 17.63
CA LEU A 78 -7.71 14.96 17.83
C LEU A 78 -9.07 14.35 17.46
N PRO A 79 -10.21 14.81 18.00
CA PRO A 79 -11.52 14.30 17.59
C PRO A 79 -11.77 14.43 16.09
N LEU A 80 -11.42 15.58 15.48
CA LEU A 80 -11.58 15.77 14.03
C LEU A 80 -10.72 14.80 13.22
N TYR A 81 -9.48 14.54 13.66
CA TYR A 81 -8.60 13.57 13.02
C TYR A 81 -9.17 12.14 13.07
N TRP A 82 -9.81 11.79 14.19
CA TRP A 82 -10.45 10.49 14.41
C TRP A 82 -11.74 10.32 13.62
N VAL A 83 -12.57 11.36 13.49
CA VAL A 83 -13.78 11.33 12.64
C VAL A 83 -13.45 11.01 11.18
N LEU A 84 -12.27 11.43 10.71
CA LEU A 84 -11.78 11.17 9.35
C LEU A 84 -10.98 9.86 9.23
N GLU A 85 -10.76 9.12 10.32
CA GLU A 85 -9.99 7.87 10.32
C GLU A 85 -10.58 6.78 9.41
N PRO A 86 -11.89 6.52 9.37
CA PRO A 86 -12.44 5.43 8.55
C PRO A 86 -12.12 5.60 7.06
N GLY A 87 -12.20 6.83 6.54
CA GLY A 87 -11.85 7.13 5.15
C GLY A 87 -10.36 6.94 4.85
N ARG A 88 -9.50 7.23 5.82
CA ARG A 88 -8.05 7.00 5.71
C ARG A 88 -7.71 5.51 5.74
N GLN A 89 -8.35 4.73 6.62
CA GLN A 89 -8.18 3.28 6.67
C GLN A 89 -8.64 2.63 5.35
N ALA A 90 -9.82 3.00 4.84
CA ALA A 90 -10.31 2.52 3.55
C ALA A 90 -9.39 2.90 2.39
N GLY A 91 -8.89 4.13 2.36
CA GLY A 91 -7.92 4.58 1.36
C GLY A 91 -6.57 3.84 1.44
N ALA A 92 -6.11 3.53 2.65
CA ALA A 92 -4.91 2.74 2.87
C ALA A 92 -5.10 1.31 2.36
N GLN A 93 -6.21 0.64 2.72
CA GLN A 93 -6.55 -0.69 2.25
C GLN A 93 -6.60 -0.75 0.72
N PHE A 94 -7.34 0.16 0.09
CA PHE A 94 -7.42 0.26 -1.38
C PHE A 94 -6.03 0.44 -2.01
N GLY A 95 -5.21 1.32 -1.45
CA GLY A 95 -3.86 1.58 -1.95
C GLY A 95 -2.91 0.39 -1.76
N PHE A 96 -3.07 -0.41 -0.69
CA PHE A 96 -2.31 -1.64 -0.47
C PHE A 96 -2.72 -2.72 -1.46
N GLU A 97 -4.01 -3.03 -1.57
CA GLU A 97 -4.53 -4.05 -2.48
C GLU A 97 -4.15 -3.76 -3.93
N LYS A 98 -4.27 -2.49 -4.37
CA LYS A 98 -3.87 -2.06 -5.72
C LYS A 98 -2.40 -2.42 -6.00
N ARG A 99 -1.48 -1.99 -5.13
CA ARG A 99 -0.04 -2.22 -5.30
C ARG A 99 0.30 -3.71 -5.26
N PHE A 100 -0.29 -4.45 -4.33
CA PHE A 100 -0.04 -5.89 -4.19
C PHE A 100 -0.51 -6.65 -5.43
N THR A 101 -1.66 -6.27 -5.96
CA THR A 101 -2.20 -6.85 -7.18
C THR A 101 -1.35 -6.51 -8.41
N GLU A 102 -0.84 -5.28 -8.51
CA GLU A 102 0.09 -4.88 -9.57
C GLU A 102 1.40 -5.67 -9.50
N TRP A 103 1.98 -5.82 -8.31
CA TRP A 103 3.19 -6.64 -8.13
C TRP A 103 2.94 -8.11 -8.46
N GLY A 104 1.79 -8.67 -8.04
CA GLY A 104 1.40 -10.03 -8.41
C GLY A 104 1.21 -10.22 -9.91
N ALA A 105 0.68 -9.21 -10.61
CA ALA A 105 0.55 -9.23 -12.06
C ALA A 105 1.93 -9.33 -12.74
N THR A 106 2.91 -8.57 -12.26
CA THR A 106 4.29 -8.64 -12.76
C THR A 106 4.91 -10.01 -12.53
N LEU A 107 4.66 -10.66 -11.39
CA LEU A 107 5.12 -12.02 -11.12
C LEU A 107 4.45 -13.04 -12.05
N PHE A 108 3.16 -12.86 -12.34
CA PHE A 108 2.37 -13.76 -13.19
C PHE A 108 2.72 -13.66 -14.67
N ALA A 109 3.27 -12.52 -15.11
CA ALA A 109 3.55 -12.20 -16.50
C ALA A 109 4.51 -13.21 -17.18
N PRO A 110 4.53 -13.25 -18.53
CA PRO A 110 5.50 -14.04 -19.28
C PRO A 110 6.95 -13.70 -18.91
N THR A 111 7.87 -14.66 -19.08
CA THR A 111 9.30 -14.40 -18.84
C THR A 111 9.88 -13.28 -19.71
N ALA A 112 9.30 -13.06 -20.91
CA ALA A 112 9.67 -11.94 -21.77
C ALA A 112 9.46 -10.56 -21.11
N GLU A 113 8.54 -10.47 -20.15
CA GLU A 113 8.23 -9.26 -19.37
C GLU A 113 8.88 -9.26 -17.98
N GLY A 114 9.77 -10.23 -17.70
CA GLY A 114 10.44 -10.37 -16.41
C GLY A 114 9.64 -11.14 -15.34
N GLY A 115 8.50 -11.74 -15.72
CA GLY A 115 7.69 -12.58 -14.84
C GLY A 115 8.09 -14.06 -14.84
N TYR A 116 7.36 -14.87 -14.08
CA TYR A 116 7.61 -16.30 -13.91
C TYR A 116 6.84 -17.19 -14.89
N ASN A 117 6.26 -16.60 -15.93
CA ASN A 117 5.55 -17.28 -17.02
C ASN A 117 4.34 -18.11 -16.60
N CYS A 118 3.67 -17.73 -15.51
CA CYS A 118 2.38 -18.31 -15.14
C CYS A 118 1.36 -18.11 -16.28
N ALA A 119 1.36 -16.91 -16.87
CA ALA A 119 0.56 -16.56 -18.04
C ALA A 119 0.81 -17.45 -19.25
N GLY A 120 2.05 -17.90 -19.47
CA GLY A 120 2.39 -18.77 -20.60
C GLY A 120 1.69 -20.12 -20.53
N CYS A 121 1.58 -20.70 -19.33
CA CYS A 121 0.89 -21.97 -19.13
C CYS A 121 -0.63 -21.80 -18.98
N HIS A 122 -1.08 -20.78 -18.25
CA HIS A 122 -2.47 -20.66 -17.83
C HIS A 122 -3.37 -19.81 -18.73
N GLY A 123 -2.98 -19.52 -19.96
CA GLY A 123 -3.84 -18.83 -20.93
C GLY A 123 -3.77 -17.30 -20.84
N GLY A 124 -2.55 -16.75 -20.76
CA GLY A 124 -2.28 -15.32 -20.72
C GLY A 124 -2.63 -14.67 -19.38
N MET A 125 -2.59 -13.34 -19.34
CA MET A 125 -2.81 -12.57 -18.10
C MET A 125 -4.21 -12.75 -17.50
N LYS A 126 -5.21 -13.12 -18.30
CA LYS A 126 -6.56 -13.43 -17.82
C LYS A 126 -6.71 -14.85 -17.26
N ALA A 127 -5.66 -15.66 -17.35
CA ALA A 127 -5.57 -17.00 -16.83
C ALA A 127 -6.78 -17.91 -17.16
N THR A 128 -7.24 -17.89 -18.41
CA THR A 128 -8.44 -18.61 -18.87
C THR A 128 -8.23 -20.12 -19.05
N GLY A 129 -7.04 -20.62 -18.72
CA GLY A 129 -6.63 -21.99 -18.99
C GLY A 129 -5.99 -22.10 -20.38
N GLY A 130 -5.15 -23.12 -20.55
CA GLY A 130 -4.33 -23.24 -21.75
C GLY A 130 -3.74 -24.62 -21.94
N VAL A 131 -2.87 -24.74 -22.94
CA VAL A 131 -2.09 -25.94 -23.18
C VAL A 131 -0.62 -25.55 -23.22
N ALA A 132 0.18 -26.16 -22.37
CA ALA A 132 1.62 -25.95 -22.29
C ALA A 132 2.35 -27.20 -22.77
N SER A 133 3.38 -27.01 -23.60
CA SER A 133 4.29 -28.11 -23.98
C SER A 133 5.22 -28.43 -22.82
N TYR A 134 5.38 -29.70 -22.49
CA TYR A 134 6.29 -30.18 -21.47
C TYR A 134 7.11 -31.36 -21.99
N ALA A 135 8.40 -31.40 -21.66
CA ALA A 135 9.29 -32.48 -22.04
C ALA A 135 9.23 -33.60 -21.00
N VAL A 136 8.83 -34.80 -21.40
CA VAL A 136 8.83 -36.00 -20.57
C VAL A 136 9.90 -36.95 -21.07
N THR A 137 10.79 -37.37 -20.17
CA THR A 137 11.81 -38.36 -20.46
C THR A 137 11.28 -39.75 -20.16
N ASP A 138 11.37 -40.67 -21.11
CA ASP A 138 11.06 -42.08 -20.89
C ASP A 138 12.11 -42.69 -19.94
N PRO A 139 11.73 -43.20 -18.75
CA PRO A 139 12.67 -43.74 -17.78
C PRO A 139 13.38 -45.02 -18.23
N LYS A 140 12.89 -45.71 -19.28
CA LYS A 140 13.50 -46.94 -19.80
C LYS A 140 14.44 -46.68 -20.97
N THR A 141 14.08 -45.75 -21.86
CA THR A 141 14.84 -45.49 -23.10
C THR A 141 15.66 -44.21 -23.04
N GLY A 142 15.40 -43.30 -22.09
CA GLY A 142 16.02 -41.98 -22.01
C GLY A 142 15.56 -41.00 -23.09
N GLU A 143 14.61 -41.40 -23.95
CA GLU A 143 14.08 -40.56 -25.02
C GLU A 143 13.21 -39.44 -24.45
N VAL A 144 13.45 -38.19 -24.89
CA VAL A 144 12.66 -37.03 -24.48
C VAL A 144 11.56 -36.78 -25.49
N LYS A 145 10.29 -36.83 -25.05
CA LYS A 145 9.12 -36.53 -25.86
C LYS A 145 8.41 -35.28 -25.35
N ALA A 146 8.05 -34.40 -26.27
CA ALA A 146 7.20 -33.27 -25.95
C ALA A 146 5.74 -33.75 -25.83
N VAL A 147 5.12 -33.52 -24.67
CA VAL A 147 3.70 -33.77 -24.43
C VAL A 147 2.98 -32.44 -24.23
N SER A 148 1.73 -32.37 -24.67
CA SER A 148 0.87 -31.22 -24.44
C SER A 148 0.08 -31.41 -23.14
N TRP A 149 0.33 -30.56 -22.15
CA TRP A 149 -0.36 -30.58 -20.86
C TRP A 149 -1.47 -29.54 -20.82
N LYS A 150 -2.69 -29.95 -20.48
CA LYS A 150 -3.81 -29.02 -20.29
C LYS A 150 -3.69 -28.34 -18.92
N ALA A 151 -3.37 -27.05 -18.92
CA ALA A 151 -3.31 -26.24 -17.72
C ALA A 151 -4.72 -25.71 -17.39
N PRO A 152 -5.16 -25.81 -16.13
CA PRO A 152 -6.49 -25.35 -15.74
C PRO A 152 -6.58 -23.82 -15.77
N ALA A 153 -7.80 -23.32 -15.94
CA ALA A 153 -8.13 -21.92 -15.76
C ALA A 153 -7.92 -21.50 -14.30
N LEU A 154 -7.25 -20.36 -14.08
CA LEU A 154 -7.02 -19.81 -12.75
C LEU A 154 -7.95 -18.63 -12.42
N ASN A 155 -8.63 -18.05 -13.40
CA ASN A 155 -9.72 -17.08 -13.17
C ASN A 155 -10.97 -17.68 -12.51
N THR A 156 -10.96 -18.98 -12.21
CA THR A 156 -11.97 -19.68 -11.43
C THR A 156 -11.34 -20.55 -10.33
N VAL A 157 -10.08 -20.31 -9.96
CA VAL A 157 -9.38 -21.13 -8.97
C VAL A 157 -9.98 -20.99 -7.58
N LEU A 158 -10.41 -19.78 -7.20
CA LEU A 158 -10.92 -19.49 -5.86
C LEU A 158 -12.37 -19.96 -5.62
N TYR A 159 -12.98 -20.53 -6.64
CA TYR A 159 -14.24 -21.26 -6.54
C TYR A 159 -14.05 -22.69 -6.06
N ARG A 160 -12.83 -23.21 -6.18
CA ARG A 160 -12.49 -24.61 -5.94
C ARG A 160 -11.52 -24.80 -4.77
N PHE A 161 -10.74 -23.76 -4.48
CA PHE A 161 -9.67 -23.79 -3.49
C PHE A 161 -9.71 -22.51 -2.67
N SER A 162 -9.45 -22.63 -1.37
CA SER A 162 -9.20 -21.49 -0.49
C SER A 162 -7.84 -20.83 -0.81
N ASP A 163 -7.65 -19.60 -0.33
CA ASP A 163 -6.38 -18.88 -0.48
C ASP A 163 -5.19 -19.67 0.12
N GLU A 164 -5.42 -20.42 1.20
CA GLU A 164 -4.41 -21.25 1.86
C GLU A 164 -4.04 -22.47 1.02
N GLU A 165 -5.01 -23.10 0.38
CA GLU A 165 -4.76 -24.21 -0.55
C GLU A 165 -4.03 -23.75 -1.80
N VAL A 166 -4.41 -22.59 -2.34
CA VAL A 166 -3.67 -21.97 -3.46
C VAL A 166 -2.24 -21.63 -3.03
N ARG A 167 -2.05 -21.08 -1.83
CA ARG A 167 -0.71 -20.83 -1.27
C ARG A 167 0.11 -22.12 -1.16
N PHE A 168 -0.49 -23.21 -0.68
CA PHE A 168 0.18 -24.50 -0.60
C PHE A 168 0.64 -24.98 -1.99
N ILE A 169 -0.24 -24.91 -2.99
CA ILE A 169 0.07 -25.30 -4.37
C ILE A 169 1.16 -24.40 -4.97
N LEU A 170 1.13 -23.09 -4.73
CA LEU A 170 2.18 -22.18 -5.21
C LEU A 170 3.52 -22.46 -4.53
N ASN A 171 3.50 -22.79 -3.23
CA ASN A 171 4.70 -23.08 -2.48
C ASN A 171 5.38 -24.38 -2.93
N TYR A 172 4.61 -25.45 -3.12
CA TYR A 172 5.17 -26.80 -3.35
C TYR A 172 4.97 -27.32 -4.78
N GLY A 173 4.29 -26.56 -5.63
CA GLY A 173 3.86 -27.03 -6.94
C GLY A 173 2.71 -28.01 -6.84
N ARG A 174 2.34 -28.61 -7.98
CA ARG A 174 1.29 -29.62 -8.03
C ARG A 174 1.86 -30.96 -8.49
N PRO A 175 1.88 -31.99 -7.62
CA PRO A 175 2.36 -33.33 -7.98
C PRO A 175 1.69 -33.86 -9.25
N PHE A 176 2.46 -34.63 -10.03
CA PHE A 176 2.00 -35.21 -11.29
C PHE A 176 1.53 -34.17 -12.32
N SER A 177 2.10 -32.96 -12.27
CA SER A 177 1.90 -31.95 -13.30
C SER A 177 3.19 -31.19 -13.59
N PRO A 178 3.30 -30.49 -14.73
CA PRO A 178 4.41 -29.60 -15.04
C PRO A 178 4.53 -28.37 -14.11
N MET A 179 3.58 -28.14 -13.21
CA MET A 179 3.58 -26.96 -12.34
C MET A 179 4.63 -27.11 -11.22
N SER A 180 5.74 -26.39 -11.38
CA SER A 180 6.84 -26.32 -10.42
C SER A 180 6.44 -25.65 -9.10
N ALA A 181 7.24 -25.88 -8.07
CA ALA A 181 7.22 -25.11 -6.83
C ALA A 181 7.74 -23.69 -7.09
N TRP A 182 7.02 -22.68 -6.62
CA TRP A 182 7.42 -21.27 -6.74
C TRP A 182 7.84 -20.66 -5.42
N GLY A 183 7.29 -21.12 -4.29
CA GLY A 183 7.68 -20.63 -2.97
C GLY A 183 9.08 -21.09 -2.56
N THR A 184 9.82 -20.23 -1.86
CA THR A 184 11.15 -20.55 -1.32
C THR A 184 11.13 -21.77 -0.40
N ILE A 185 10.03 -21.98 0.32
CA ILE A 185 9.85 -23.15 1.19
C ILE A 185 9.75 -24.48 0.42
N GLY A 186 9.35 -24.44 -0.85
CA GLY A 186 9.34 -25.60 -1.76
C GLY A 186 10.50 -25.61 -2.75
N GLY A 187 11.51 -24.74 -2.56
CA GLY A 187 12.68 -24.64 -3.44
C GLY A 187 12.51 -23.71 -4.65
N GLY A 188 11.42 -22.97 -4.73
CA GLY A 188 11.19 -21.95 -5.77
C GLY A 188 11.79 -20.57 -5.41
N PRO A 189 11.67 -19.59 -6.32
CA PRO A 189 12.31 -18.28 -6.18
C PRO A 189 11.51 -17.22 -5.38
N MET A 190 10.24 -17.48 -5.04
CA MET A 190 9.34 -16.48 -4.45
C MET A 190 9.29 -16.57 -2.92
N ASN A 191 9.52 -15.45 -2.24
CA ASN A 191 9.30 -15.37 -0.80
C ASN A 191 7.80 -15.30 -0.44
N ASP A 192 7.47 -15.36 0.84
CA ASP A 192 6.08 -15.37 1.31
C ASP A 192 5.26 -14.14 0.87
N GLN A 193 5.90 -12.96 0.79
CA GLN A 193 5.26 -11.75 0.30
C GLN A 193 4.94 -11.86 -1.19
N SER A 194 5.87 -12.35 -2.02
CA SER A 194 5.66 -12.57 -3.45
C SER A 194 4.54 -13.58 -3.72
N ILE A 195 4.43 -14.63 -2.90
CA ILE A 195 3.31 -15.56 -2.96
C ILE A 195 1.99 -14.86 -2.61
N THR A 196 2.00 -14.01 -1.58
CA THR A 196 0.84 -13.23 -1.18
C THR A 196 0.40 -12.27 -2.30
N THR A 197 1.31 -11.53 -2.92
CA THR A 197 0.97 -10.61 -4.01
C THR A 197 0.46 -11.36 -5.24
N LEU A 198 1.04 -12.52 -5.56
CA LEU A 198 0.55 -13.39 -6.61
C LEU A 198 -0.90 -13.87 -6.34
N ILE A 199 -1.23 -14.24 -5.10
CA ILE A 199 -2.59 -14.60 -4.71
C ILE A 199 -3.54 -13.40 -4.83
N ASN A 200 -3.13 -12.19 -4.42
CA ASN A 200 -3.93 -10.97 -4.63
C ASN A 200 -4.22 -10.72 -6.11
N TYR A 201 -3.25 -11.01 -6.98
CA TYR A 201 -3.48 -10.96 -8.42
C TYR A 201 -4.47 -12.02 -8.90
N LEU A 202 -4.36 -13.26 -8.41
CA LEU A 202 -5.31 -14.33 -8.71
C LEU A 202 -6.73 -13.97 -8.26
N GLN A 203 -6.88 -13.33 -7.10
CA GLN A 203 -8.16 -12.80 -6.61
C GLN A 203 -8.74 -11.79 -7.60
N LYS A 204 -7.97 -10.80 -8.05
CA LYS A 204 -8.46 -9.80 -9.02
C LYS A 204 -8.94 -10.36 -10.34
N ILE A 205 -8.25 -11.37 -10.87
CA ILE A 205 -8.59 -11.93 -12.18
C ILE A 205 -9.73 -12.94 -12.12
N GLN A 206 -10.29 -13.23 -10.93
CA GLN A 206 -11.44 -14.12 -10.84
C GLN A 206 -12.60 -13.58 -11.68
N ILE A 207 -13.32 -14.49 -12.34
CA ILE A 207 -14.62 -14.18 -12.91
C ILE A 207 -15.52 -13.72 -11.75
N PRO A 208 -16.24 -12.59 -11.86
CA PRO A 208 -17.19 -12.16 -10.84
C PRO A 208 -18.22 -13.25 -10.56
N GLN A 209 -18.50 -13.46 -9.28
CA GLN A 209 -19.47 -14.43 -8.82
C GLN A 209 -20.89 -13.87 -8.93
N ASP A 210 -21.85 -14.74 -9.26
CA ASP A 210 -23.27 -14.44 -9.14
C ASP A 210 -23.67 -14.41 -7.65
N ASN A 211 -24.68 -13.59 -7.34
CA ASN A 211 -25.24 -13.38 -6.00
C ASN A 211 -24.31 -12.73 -4.96
N CYS A 212 -23.23 -12.05 -5.36
CA CYS A 212 -22.44 -11.25 -4.43
C CYS A 212 -23.13 -9.94 -4.06
N VAL A 213 -23.60 -9.85 -2.81
CA VAL A 213 -24.11 -8.60 -2.23
C VAL A 213 -22.95 -7.65 -1.91
N GLU A 214 -21.85 -8.19 -1.37
CA GLU A 214 -20.61 -7.47 -1.11
C GLU A 214 -19.43 -8.34 -1.56
N THR A 215 -18.42 -7.71 -2.16
CA THR A 215 -17.20 -8.39 -2.56
C THR A 215 -16.18 -8.37 -1.42
N ARG A 216 -15.29 -9.37 -1.35
CA ARG A 216 -14.27 -9.48 -0.29
C ARG A 216 -13.27 -8.33 -0.25
N GLY A 217 -13.14 -7.57 -1.34
CA GLY A 217 -12.35 -6.35 -1.35
C GLY A 217 -12.51 -5.55 -2.65
N PRO A 218 -12.00 -4.31 -2.69
CA PRO A 218 -11.99 -3.46 -3.88
C PRO A 218 -11.40 -4.11 -5.14
N TYR A 219 -10.40 -4.98 -4.98
CA TYR A 219 -9.78 -5.72 -6.08
C TYR A 219 -10.04 -7.22 -6.05
N ASN A 220 -10.97 -7.69 -5.21
CA ASN A 220 -11.34 -9.09 -5.13
C ASN A 220 -12.85 -9.22 -5.41
N PRO A 221 -13.26 -9.65 -6.62
CA PRO A 221 -14.66 -9.74 -7.02
C PRO A 221 -15.37 -10.99 -6.48
N THR A 222 -14.73 -11.79 -5.61
CA THR A 222 -15.35 -12.97 -4.97
C THR A 222 -16.06 -12.60 -3.67
N CYS A 223 -16.97 -13.46 -3.24
CA CYS A 223 -17.70 -13.40 -1.97
C CYS A 223 -17.88 -14.82 -1.40
N ASP A 224 -18.30 -14.92 -0.14
CA ASP A 224 -18.39 -16.22 0.56
C ASP A 224 -19.49 -17.13 -0.01
N ASP A 225 -20.62 -16.55 -0.42
CA ASP A 225 -21.78 -17.26 -0.94
C ASP A 225 -21.89 -17.21 -2.48
N GLY A 226 -20.86 -16.70 -3.15
CA GLY A 226 -20.88 -16.45 -4.58
C GLY A 226 -20.78 -17.72 -5.41
N GLN A 227 -21.61 -17.84 -6.45
CA GLN A 227 -21.58 -18.97 -7.37
C GLN A 227 -20.99 -18.60 -8.73
N LEU A 228 -20.43 -19.58 -9.43
CA LEU A 228 -19.95 -19.33 -10.80
C LEU A 228 -21.17 -19.08 -11.69
N PRO A 229 -21.17 -18.02 -12.52
CA PRO A 229 -22.27 -17.75 -13.42
C PRO A 229 -22.62 -18.97 -14.28
N ALA A 230 -23.92 -19.21 -14.47
CA ALA A 230 -24.41 -20.41 -15.14
C ALA A 230 -23.94 -20.53 -16.60
N ASP A 231 -23.67 -19.39 -17.26
CA ASP A 231 -23.10 -19.32 -18.61
C ASP A 231 -21.60 -19.68 -18.64
N LYS A 232 -20.93 -19.72 -17.48
CA LYS A 232 -19.51 -20.00 -17.31
C LYS A 232 -19.20 -21.37 -16.73
N THR A 233 -20.22 -22.16 -16.38
CA THR A 233 -20.04 -23.48 -15.77
C THR A 233 -19.45 -24.55 -16.71
N ASN A 234 -19.44 -24.30 -18.03
CA ASN A 234 -19.01 -25.25 -19.06
C ASN A 234 -17.73 -24.83 -19.83
N GLU A 235 -17.06 -23.74 -19.43
CA GLU A 235 -15.76 -23.29 -19.99
C GLU A 235 -14.58 -23.88 -19.21
#